data_AF-A0AA38AFV5-F1
#
_entry.id   AF-A0AA38AFV5-F1
#
_cell.length_a   1.000
_cell.length_b   1.000
_cell.length_c   1.000
_cell.angle_alpha   90.00
_cell.angle_beta   90.00
_cell.angle_gamma   90.00
#
_symmetry.space_group_name_H-M   'P 1'
#
loop_
_entity.id
_entity.type
_entity.pdbx_description
1 polymer ?
#
loop_
_entity_poly.entity_id
_entity_poly.type
_entity_poly.pdbx_seq_one_letter_code
_entity_poly.pdbx_strand_id
1 'polypeptide(L)' 'MSDDPVEVLQRWEDAGAHWAVIDRHAHSVTVGLYRCDGGEEVDRFSSSDPALMEFVRGRESSF' A
#
# COMPACT_ATOMS: atom_id res chain seq x y z
N MET A 1 4.13 -7.59 17.53
CA MET A 1 2.84 -7.60 16.82
C MET A 1 3.20 -7.14 15.42
N SER A 2 3.36 -8.09 14.50
CA SER A 2 3.67 -7.77 13.10
C SER A 2 2.38 -7.21 12.52
N ASP A 3 2.33 -5.90 12.25
CA ASP A 3 1.16 -5.25 11.67
C ASP A 3 0.95 -5.85 10.27
N ASP A 4 -0.22 -6.46 10.03
CA ASP A 4 -0.55 -7.01 8.72
C ASP A 4 -0.49 -5.86 7.70
N PRO A 5 0.29 -5.97 6.60
CA PRO A 5 0.46 -4.86 5.65
C PRO A 5 -0.86 -4.43 5.00
N VAL A 6 -1.85 -5.34 4.96
CA VAL A 6 -3.22 -5.06 4.53
C VAL A 6 -3.97 -4.18 5.53
N GLU A 7 -3.77 -4.37 6.84
CA GLU A 7 -4.34 -3.50 7.88
C GLU A 7 -3.72 -2.10 7.83
N VAL A 8 -2.40 -2.00 7.58
CA VAL A 8 -1.72 -0.71 7.36
C VAL A 8 -2.42 0.07 6.25
N LEU A 9 -2.61 -0.53 5.08
CA LEU A 9 -3.24 0.14 3.93
C LEU A 9 -4.69 0.53 4.22
N GLN A 10 -5.49 -0.36 4.81
CA GLN A 10 -6.87 -0.04 5.18
C GLN A 10 -6.95 1.13 6.15
N ARG A 11 -6.07 1.16 7.17
CA ARG A 11 -5.99 2.25 8.12
C ARG A 11 -5.53 3.55 7.45
N TRP A 12 -4.65 3.44 6.46
CA TRP A 12 -4.19 4.59 5.66
C TRP A 12 -5.35 5.20 4.86
N GLU A 13 -6.14 4.35 4.21
CA GLU A 13 -7.37 4.75 3.48
C GLU A 13 -8.40 5.37 4.43
N ASP A 14 -8.63 4.77 5.60
CA ASP A 14 -9.56 5.27 6.62
C ASP A 14 -9.15 6.65 7.17
N ALA A 15 -7.85 6.91 7.24
CA ALA A 15 -7.31 8.22 7.59
C ALA A 15 -7.47 9.27 6.47
N GLY A 16 -8.00 8.88 5.29
CA GLY A 16 -8.12 9.74 4.12
C GLY A 16 -6.80 9.96 3.37
N ALA A 17 -5.80 9.12 3.62
CA ALA A 17 -4.52 9.15 2.93
C ALA A 17 -4.51 8.13 1.78
N HIS A 18 -3.68 8.39 0.76
CA HIS A 18 -3.66 7.56 -0.44
C HIS A 18 -2.46 6.63 -0.44
N TRP A 19 -2.59 5.50 -1.12
CA TRP A 19 -1.47 4.62 -1.43
C TRP A 19 -1.53 4.20 -2.88
N ALA A 20 -0.37 3.84 -3.43
CA ALA A 20 -0.26 3.29 -4.77
C ALA A 20 0.85 2.24 -4.84
N VAL A 21 0.63 1.20 -5.63
CA VAL A 21 1.66 0.22 -5.96
C VAL A 21 2.67 0.87 -6.91
N ILE A 22 3.90 1.04 -6.45
CA ILE A 22 5.00 1.64 -7.21
C ILE A 22 5.67 0.58 -8.09
N ASP A 23 5.85 -0.62 -7.52
CA ASP A 23 6.52 -1.72 -8.20
C ASP A 23 5.91 -3.05 -7.78
N ARG A 24 5.81 -3.98 -8.72
CA ARG A 24 5.34 -5.33 -8.48
C ARG A 24 6.33 -6.32 -9.08
N HIS A 25 6.88 -7.16 -8.22
CA HIS A 25 7.70 -8.29 -8.58
C HIS A 25 6.90 -9.60 -8.50
N ALA A 26 7.52 -10.71 -8.93
CA ALA A 26 6.89 -12.03 -8.93
C ALA A 26 6.49 -12.52 -7.53
N HIS A 27 7.19 -12.07 -6.48
CA HIS A 27 6.99 -12.52 -5.10
C HIS A 27 6.94 -11.38 -4.08
N SER A 28 6.99 -10.13 -4.53
CA SER A 28 6.93 -8.97 -3.65
C SER A 28 6.27 -7.80 -4.35
N VAL A 29 5.73 -6.88 -3.57
CA VAL A 29 5.12 -5.66 -4.05
C VAL A 29 5.64 -4.49 -3.22
N THR A 30 5.84 -3.36 -3.88
CA THR A 30 6.29 -2.12 -3.27
C THR A 30 5.14 -1.13 -3.33
N VAL A 31 4.74 -0.63 -2.17
CA VAL A 31 3.63 0.30 -2.02
C VAL A 31 4.16 1.62 -1.49
N GLY A 32 3.84 2.71 -2.19
CA GLY A 32 4.09 4.08 -1.75
C GLY A 32 2.87 4.60 -1.00
N LEU A 33 3.13 5.24 0.14
CA LEU A 33 2.15 5.91 0.97
C LEU A 33 2.24 7.42 0.72
N TYR A 34 1.10 8.00 0.36
CA TYR A 34 0.95 9.40 -0.01
C TYR A 34 0.05 10.12 0.98
N ARG A 35 0.31 11.42 1.18
CA ARG A 35 -0.59 12.27 1.96
C ARG A 35 -1.89 12.58 1.22
N CYS A 36 -2.91 12.94 2.01
CA CYS A 36 -4.21 13.40 1.53
C CYS A 36 -4.10 14.62 0.57
N ASP A 37 -3.10 15.48 0.75
CA ASP A 37 -2.85 16.67 -0.10
C ASP A 37 -2.29 16.35 -1.50
N GLY A 38 -2.19 15.08 -1.90
CA GLY A 38 -2.14 14.70 -3.31
C GLY A 38 -0.82 14.93 -4.04
N GLY A 39 0.31 14.47 -3.46
CA GLY A 39 1.51 14.33 -4.30
C GLY A 39 2.80 13.89 -3.63
N GLU A 40 2.96 14.11 -2.33
CA GLU A 40 4.21 13.73 -1.66
C GLU A 40 4.11 12.34 -1.04
N GLU A 41 4.98 11.44 -1.55
CA GLU A 41 5.25 10.15 -0.91
C GLU A 41 5.87 10.43 0.46
N VAL A 42 5.16 10.05 1.52
CA VAL A 42 5.67 10.18 2.90
C VAL A 42 6.46 8.97 3.34
N ASP A 43 6.09 7.80 2.82
CA ASP A 43 6.76 6.57 3.14
C ASP A 43 6.56 5.54 2.03
N ARG A 44 7.39 4.52 2.01
CA ARG A 44 7.31 3.42 1.06
C ARG A 44 7.79 2.16 1.74
N PHE A 45 7.03 1.09 1.58
CA PHE A 45 7.43 -0.22 2.06
C PHE A 45 7.29 -1.27 0.96
N SER A 46 8.10 -2.32 1.08
CA SER A 46 7.99 -3.52 0.25
C SER A 46 7.55 -4.67 1.14
N SER A 47 6.62 -5.48 0.63
CA SER A 47 6.16 -6.68 1.31
C SER A 47 6.00 -7.83 0.32
N SER A 48 6.34 -9.02 0.81
CA SER A 48 6.21 -10.29 0.09
C SER A 48 5.02 -11.10 0.61
N ASP A 49 4.10 -10.46 1.33
CA ASP A 49 2.93 -11.12 1.88
C ASP A 49 1.92 -11.45 0.80
N PRO A 50 1.50 -12.72 0.67
CA PRO A 50 0.50 -13.11 -0.32
C PRO A 50 -0.84 -12.41 -0.07
N ALA A 51 -1.18 -12.12 1.20
CA ALA A 51 -2.39 -11.36 1.53
C ALA A 51 -2.38 -9.95 0.92
N LEU A 52 -1.25 -9.25 1.01
CA LEU A 52 -1.08 -7.94 0.40
C LEU A 52 -1.15 -8.02 -1.13
N MET A 53 -0.48 -9.01 -1.72
CA MET A 53 -0.50 -9.22 -3.17
C MET A 53 -1.92 -9.48 -3.69
N GLU A 54 -2.72 -10.29 -3.00
CA GLU A 54 -4.12 -10.52 -3.35
C GLU A 54 -4.98 -9.26 -3.16
N PHE A 55 -4.71 -8.49 -2.11
CA PHE A 55 -5.43 -7.25 -1.82
C PHE A 55 -5.20 -6.16 -2.86
N VAL A 56 -3.97 -5.99 -3.35
CA VAL A 56 -3.63 -5.03 -4.41
C VAL A 56 -3.86 -5.59 -5.83
N ARG A 57 -4.16 -6.89 -5.97
CA ARG A 57 -4.45 -7.51 -7.28
C ARG A 57 -5.63 -6.87 -8.01
N GLY A 58 -6.61 -6.34 -7.27
CA GLY A 58 -7.79 -5.65 -7.81
C GLY A 58 -7.73 -4.12 -7.70
N ARG A 59 -6.66 -3.57 -7.12
CA ARG A 59 -6.51 -2.14 -6.82
C ARG A 59 -5.02 -1.79 -6.80
N GLU A 60 -4.57 -1.12 -7.85
CA GLU A 60 -3.18 -0.67 -7.97
C GLU A 60 -2.96 0.65 -7.21
N SER A 61 -4.03 1.31 -6.79
CA SER A 61 -4.02 2.54 -5.99
C SER A 61 -5.38 2.78 -5.33
N SER A 62 -5.44 3.75 -4.42
CA SER A 62 -6.65 4.16 -3.70
C SER A 62 -7.07 5.62 -3.99
N PHE A 63 -6.89 6.10 -5.22
CA PHE A 63 -7.37 7.41 -5.68
C PHE A 63 -8.36 7.28 -6.84
#